data_AF-A0A9X2XV57-F1
#
_entry.id   AF-A0A9X2XV57-F1
#
_cell.length_a   1.000
_cell.length_b   1.000
_cell.length_c   1.000
_cell.angle_alpha   90.00
_cell.angle_beta   90.00
_cell.angle_gamma   90.00
#
_symmetry.space_group_name_H-M   'P 1'
#
loop_
_entity.id
_entity.type
_entity.pdbx_description
1 polymer ?
#
loop_
_entity_poly.entity_id
_entity_poly.type
_entity_poly.pdbx_seq_one_letter_code
_entity_poly.pdbx_strand_id
1 'polypeptide(L)' 'MSLGSSKAQEICRICADICQACGDECGKHQTEHCQECARACSSCMEECSRMAA' A
#
# COMPACT_ATOMS: atom_id res chain seq x y z
N MET A 1 -2.80 -10.50 -6.42
CA MET A 1 -3.09 -10.37 -7.88
C MET A 1 -3.77 -11.63 -8.39
N SER A 2 -5.07 -11.57 -8.74
CA SER A 2 -5.88 -12.77 -9.04
C SER A 2 -5.73 -13.34 -10.45
N LEU A 3 -5.19 -12.58 -11.40
CA LEU A 3 -5.20 -12.91 -12.84
C LEU A 3 -3.85 -13.36 -13.40
N GLY A 4 -2.81 -13.50 -12.55
CA GLY A 4 -1.49 -14.00 -12.99
C GLY A 4 -0.78 -13.13 -14.03
N SER A 5 -1.05 -11.81 -14.07
CA SER A 5 -0.43 -10.90 -15.03
C SER A 5 1.10 -10.86 -14.90
N SER A 6 1.81 -10.89 -16.04
CA SER A 6 3.26 -10.69 -16.09
C SER A 6 3.71 -9.31 -15.61
N LYS A 7 2.77 -8.36 -15.48
CA LYS A 7 3.01 -7.01 -14.95
C LYS A 7 2.74 -6.88 -13.45
N ALA A 8 2.37 -7.98 -12.78
CA ALA A 8 2.02 -7.98 -11.36
C ALA A 8 3.10 -7.38 -10.46
N GLN A 9 4.35 -7.84 -10.60
CA GLN A 9 5.46 -7.35 -9.77
C GLN A 9 5.68 -5.84 -9.94
N GLU A 10 5.66 -5.36 -11.19
CA GLU A 10 5.91 -3.95 -11.53
C GLU A 10 4.79 -3.03 -10.99
N ILE A 11 3.54 -3.48 -11.08
CA ILE A 11 2.38 -2.79 -10.50
C ILE A 11 2.44 -2.81 -8.97
N CYS A 12 2.74 -3.95 -8.36
CA CYS A 12 2.85 -4.08 -6.90
C CYS A 12 3.95 -3.18 -6.33
N ARG A 13 5.09 -3.03 -7.02
CA ARG A 13 6.13 -2.08 -6.60
C ARG A 13 5.60 -0.64 -6.54
N ILE A 14 4.96 -0.18 -7.60
CA ILE A 14 4.40 1.19 -7.65
C ILE A 14 3.29 1.36 -6.59
N CYS A 15 2.46 0.33 -6.40
CA CYS A 15 1.41 0.35 -5.38
C CYS A 15 1.99 0.46 -3.97
N ALA A 16 3.09 -0.25 -3.68
CA ALA A 16 3.76 -0.17 -2.38
C ALA A 16 4.25 1.26 -2.10
N ASP A 17 4.89 1.91 -3.08
CA ASP A 17 5.37 3.30 -2.95
C ASP A 17 4.21 4.28 -2.70
N ILE A 18 3.10 4.13 -3.43
CA ILE A 18 1.90 4.96 -3.25
C ILE A 18 1.29 4.73 -1.87
N CYS A 19 1.18 3.48 -1.43
CA CYS A 19 0.61 3.14 -0.12
C CYS A 19 1.49 3.65 1.02
N GLN A 20 2.82 3.60 0.91
CA GLN A 20 3.73 4.19 1.89
C GLN A 20 3.47 5.69 2.02
N ALA A 21 3.49 6.43 0.90
CA ALA A 21 3.27 7.88 0.91
C ALA A 21 1.88 8.25 1.45
N CYS A 22 0.84 7.49 1.09
CA CYS A 22 -0.52 7.71 1.58
C CYS A 22 -0.63 7.43 3.08
N GLY A 23 -0.02 6.32 3.55
CA GLY A 23 -0.03 5.94 4.96
C GLY A 23 0.70 6.96 5.84
N ASP A 24 1.86 7.43 5.38
CA ASP A 24 2.67 8.42 6.09
C ASP A 24 1.96 9.77 6.20
N GLU A 25 1.24 10.21 5.16
CA GLU A 25 0.48 11.44 5.21
C GLU A 25 -0.76 11.29 6.10
N CYS A 26 -1.54 10.22 5.91
CA CYS A 26 -2.74 9.97 6.71
C CYS A 26 -2.41 9.83 8.20
N GLY A 27 -1.28 9.21 8.54
CA GLY A 27 -0.82 9.05 9.93
C GLY A 27 -0.57 10.36 10.68
N LYS A 28 -0.38 11.48 9.97
CA LYS A 28 -0.22 12.82 10.57
C LYS A 28 -1.53 13.40 11.12
N HIS A 29 -2.68 12.84 10.72
CA HIS A 29 -4.00 13.35 11.10
C HIS A 29 -4.64 12.48 12.19
N GLN A 30 -5.11 13.08 13.27
CA GLN A 30 -5.71 12.38 14.42
C GLN A 30 -7.21 12.06 14.25
N THR A 31 -7.72 12.04 13.03
CA THR A 31 -9.10 11.66 12.75
C THR A 31 -9.22 10.14 12.57
N GLU A 32 -10.33 9.55 13.01
CA GLU A 32 -10.56 8.10 12.97
C GLU A 32 -10.30 7.52 11.57
N HIS A 33 -10.92 8.12 10.55
CA HIS A 33 -10.76 7.68 9.16
C HIS A 33 -9.31 7.73 8.67
N CYS A 34 -8.55 8.79 9.01
CA CYS A 34 -7.15 8.87 8.60
C CYS A 34 -6.29 7.81 9.28
N GLN A 35 -6.58 7.47 10.54
CA GLN A 35 -5.90 6.39 11.24
C GLN A 35 -6.24 5.01 10.65
N GLU A 36 -7.48 4.78 10.24
CA GLU A 36 -7.89 3.57 9.52
C GLU A 36 -7.20 3.47 8.15
N CYS A 37 -7.18 4.58 7.40
CA CYS A 37 -6.53 4.66 6.09
C CYS A 37 -5.03 4.35 6.21
N ALA A 38 -4.34 4.93 7.21
CA ALA A 38 -2.93 4.68 7.45
C ALA A 38 -2.64 3.20 7.73
N ARG A 39 -3.46 2.54 8.57
CA ARG A 39 -3.35 1.10 8.85
C ARG A 39 -3.58 0.24 7.60
N ALA A 40 -4.62 0.56 6.83
CA ALA A 40 -4.92 -0.16 5.59
C ALA A 40 -3.80 -0.02 4.55
N CYS A 41 -3.26 1.19 4.41
CA CYS A 41 -2.14 1.46 3.50
C CYS A 41 -0.86 0.74 3.92
N SER A 42 -0.54 0.70 5.22
CA SER A 42 0.61 -0.07 5.72
C SER A 42 0.48 -1.55 5.39
N SER A 43 -0.69 -2.15 5.63
CA SER A 43 -0.95 -3.55 5.29
C SER A 43 -0.84 -3.81 3.78
N CYS A 44 -1.38 -2.90 2.95
CA CYS A 44 -1.32 -3.02 1.50
C CYS A 44 0.13 -2.90 0.97
N MET A 45 0.91 -1.96 1.51
CA MET A 45 2.32 -1.78 1.16
C MET A 45 3.14 -3.03 1.48
N GLU A 46 2.95 -3.64 2.65
CA GLU A 46 3.67 -4.86 3.04
C GLU A 46 3.37 -6.02 2.08
N GLU A 47 2.09 -6.24 1.76
CA GLU A 47 1.71 -7.29 0.80
C GLU A 47 2.25 -6.99 -0.60
N CYS A 48 2.12 -5.75 -1.07
CA CYS A 48 2.63 -5.36 -2.38
C CYS A 48 4.15 -5.50 -2.47
N SER A 49 4.88 -5.22 -1.39
CA SER A 49 6.33 -5.41 -1.32
C SER A 49 6.70 -6.90 -1.38
N ARG A 50 5.96 -7.77 -0.67
CA ARG A 50 6.12 -9.23 -0.78
C ARG A 50 5.85 -9.74 -2.19
N MET A 51 4.84 -9.18 -2.86
CA MET A 51 4.46 -9.55 -4.22
C MET A 51 5.42 -9.05 -5.30
N ALA A 52 6.17 -7.97 -5.03
CA ALA A 52 7.11 -7.36 -5.96
C ALA A 52 8.53 -7.98 -5.88
N ALA A 53 8.79 -8.81 -4.87
CA ALA A 53 10.05 -9.55 -4.69
C ALA A 53 10.23 -10.70 -5.69
#